data_AF-A0A916R2J5-F1
#
_entry.id   AF-A0A916R2J5-F1
#
_cell.length_a   1.000
_cell.length_b   1.000
_cell.length_c   1.000
_cell.angle_alpha   90.00
_cell.angle_beta   90.00
_cell.angle_gamma   90.00
#
_symmetry.space_group_name_H-M   'P 1'
#
loop_
_entity.id
_entity.type
_entity.pdbx_description
1 polymer ?
#
loop_
_entity_poly.entity_id
_entity_poly.type
_entity_poly.pdbx_seq_one_letter_code
_entity_poly.pdbx_strand_id
1 'polypeptide(L)'
;MAFTFDYGTDPAFGFKETLDLLASGIYDDTEALTGPSTYQFSKDGLTFAFAGTGLTYGEASGQTILTGGTLSGITISQGGTQIAAVSGLDMPANDFFTAFINDFTGTNPTAMETLLLRDDWVFNGSDGVDTLLKSHKSADKYSYAPSGNDTAYLMGGDDVFDLGDGNDVIYGGAGHDTLYGNDGKDALYGGLDNDELFGGNRGGTDSLFGGDGEDILHGMNSSDKLWGDAGQDVMYGGTGQDVMYGGLNDDVAYGENGRDKMYGDAGNDTMDGGKSTDRLYGGTGADDLSGGTDEDELYGGLDNDALYGGDDNDTLYGEEGDDALHGDHGKDVLYGGDGNDALYGGNVGGTDSLYGGDGNDHLDGGNSADQLWGDAGNDVLEGGTGNDFLYGGDGADVINGGDENDHLYGGAGADTFVFNSNDGDDVIYDFDTGEDSLSLSATPVDVAEIGADTVISMNDGASITLADTLLISEGTVAEVLPGFAEPEYIEFAPIEWELIYQPIYIFPEPIIPEFDNFYA
;
A
#
# COMPACT_ATOMS: atom_id res chain seq x y z
N MET A 1 -0.49 44.20 -13.09
CA MET A 1 -1.68 45.05 -13.14
C MET A 1 -2.78 44.31 -12.42
N ALA A 2 -3.41 44.94 -11.44
CA ALA A 2 -4.62 44.42 -10.81
C ALA A 2 -5.81 45.13 -11.44
N PHE A 3 -6.73 44.38 -12.03
CA PHE A 3 -7.97 44.91 -12.57
C PHE A 3 -9.12 44.53 -11.62
N THR A 4 -10.06 45.46 -11.42
CA THR A 4 -11.27 45.21 -10.66
C THR A 4 -12.45 45.31 -11.60
N PHE A 5 -13.22 44.22 -11.73
CA PHE A 5 -14.49 44.20 -12.44
C PHE A 5 -15.61 44.33 -11.42
N ASP A 6 -16.39 45.40 -11.53
CA ASP A 6 -17.61 45.60 -10.73
C ASP A 6 -18.80 45.39 -11.65
N TYR A 7 -19.58 44.32 -11.41
CA TYR A 7 -20.73 43.91 -12.22
C TYR A 7 -22.08 44.39 -11.67
N GLY A 8 -22.10 45.30 -10.68
CA GLY A 8 -23.37 45.78 -10.12
C GLY A 8 -24.27 44.64 -9.61
N THR A 9 -25.59 44.81 -9.65
CA THR A 9 -26.57 43.87 -9.07
C THR A 9 -27.30 42.97 -10.09
N ASP A 10 -26.90 42.97 -11.36
CA ASP A 10 -27.58 42.22 -12.43
C ASP A 10 -26.67 41.08 -12.97
N PRO A 11 -26.95 39.80 -12.65
CA PRO A 11 -26.05 38.67 -12.93
C PRO A 11 -26.16 38.09 -14.36
N ALA A 12 -26.95 38.71 -15.26
CA ALA A 12 -27.19 38.17 -16.59
C ALA A 12 -26.12 38.53 -17.65
N PHE A 13 -25.10 39.32 -17.30
CA PHE A 13 -24.03 39.76 -18.21
C PHE A 13 -22.65 39.47 -17.61
N GLY A 14 -21.98 38.42 -18.11
CA GLY A 14 -20.72 37.94 -17.58
C GLY A 14 -19.47 38.50 -18.27
N PHE A 15 -18.32 38.15 -17.71
CA PHE A 15 -16.98 38.50 -18.21
C PHE A 15 -16.76 37.99 -19.65
N LYS A 16 -17.29 36.81 -19.97
CA LYS A 16 -17.18 36.17 -21.28
C LYS A 16 -17.96 36.91 -22.36
N GLU A 17 -19.19 37.32 -22.09
CA GLU A 17 -20.01 38.08 -23.04
C GLU A 17 -19.42 39.47 -23.32
N THR A 18 -18.81 40.08 -22.29
CA THR A 18 -18.09 41.35 -22.41
C THR A 18 -16.86 41.21 -23.31
N LEU A 19 -16.09 40.13 -23.15
CA LEU A 19 -14.91 39.81 -23.96
C LEU A 19 -15.26 39.42 -25.40
N ASP A 20 -16.26 38.57 -25.61
CA ASP A 20 -16.70 38.11 -26.94
C ASP A 20 -17.21 39.30 -27.78
N LEU A 21 -17.86 40.28 -27.14
CA LEU A 21 -18.33 41.50 -27.80
C LEU A 21 -17.18 42.44 -28.18
N LEU A 22 -16.22 42.65 -27.27
CA LEU A 22 -15.03 43.48 -27.50
C LEU A 22 -14.12 42.86 -28.56
N ALA A 23 -13.96 41.53 -28.55
CA ALA A 23 -13.18 40.76 -29.51
C ALA A 23 -13.83 40.70 -30.89
N SER A 24 -15.16 40.85 -30.99
CA SER A 24 -15.85 40.80 -32.28
C SER A 24 -15.41 41.93 -33.22
N GLY A 25 -15.02 43.10 -32.70
CA GLY A 25 -14.55 44.23 -33.52
C GLY A 25 -15.58 44.79 -34.51
N ILE A 26 -16.84 44.34 -34.47
CA ILE A 26 -17.90 44.75 -35.39
C ILE A 26 -18.83 45.72 -34.68
N TYR A 27 -18.79 47.00 -35.08
CA TYR A 27 -19.68 48.05 -34.58
C TYR A 27 -20.40 48.71 -35.76
N ASP A 28 -21.74 48.73 -35.70
CA ASP A 28 -22.62 49.06 -36.84
C ASP A 28 -23.27 50.45 -36.70
N ASP A 29 -22.59 51.40 -36.04
CA ASP A 29 -23.15 52.74 -35.85
C ASP A 29 -22.15 53.86 -36.15
N THR A 30 -22.48 54.66 -37.18
CA THR A 30 -21.75 55.85 -37.62
C THR A 30 -22.10 57.12 -36.85
N GLU A 31 -22.97 57.07 -35.83
CA GLU A 31 -23.33 58.23 -35.00
C GLU A 31 -22.94 58.08 -33.52
N ALA A 32 -21.64 58.10 -33.22
CA ALA A 32 -21.20 58.31 -31.84
C ALA A 32 -19.89 59.10 -31.72
N LEU A 33 -20.00 60.42 -31.91
CA LEU A 33 -18.95 61.37 -31.56
C LEU A 33 -19.52 62.49 -30.69
N THR A 34 -19.62 62.24 -29.39
CA THR A 34 -19.79 63.31 -28.40
C THR A 34 -18.56 63.41 -27.50
N GLY A 35 -17.55 64.11 -27.99
CA GLY A 35 -16.54 64.77 -27.16
C GLY A 35 -15.14 64.13 -27.11
N PRO A 36 -14.11 64.93 -26.79
CA PRO A 36 -12.69 64.59 -26.99
C PRO A 36 -12.10 63.57 -25.99
N SER A 37 -12.91 62.92 -25.16
CA SER A 37 -12.41 62.03 -24.09
C SER A 37 -13.36 60.90 -23.71
N THR A 38 -14.39 60.62 -24.52
CA THR A 38 -15.29 59.48 -24.27
C THR A 38 -15.90 58.97 -25.57
N TYR A 39 -15.43 57.83 -26.08
CA TYR A 39 -16.11 57.14 -27.19
C TYR A 39 -17.25 56.32 -26.62
N GLN A 40 -18.44 56.40 -27.22
CA GLN A 40 -19.57 55.57 -26.81
C GLN A 40 -20.06 54.76 -28.00
N PHE A 41 -20.47 53.51 -27.81
CA PHE A 41 -21.26 52.82 -28.83
C PHE A 41 -22.37 52.02 -28.16
N SER A 42 -23.43 51.76 -28.90
CA SER A 42 -24.55 50.96 -28.41
C SER A 42 -24.68 49.66 -29.20
N LYS A 43 -24.89 48.55 -28.50
CA LYS A 43 -25.17 47.24 -29.08
C LYS A 43 -26.14 46.49 -28.18
N ASP A 44 -27.20 45.95 -28.77
CA ASP A 44 -28.23 45.14 -28.08
C ASP A 44 -28.82 45.80 -26.81
N GLY A 45 -29.00 47.13 -26.85
CA GLY A 45 -29.56 47.92 -25.74
C GLY A 45 -28.56 48.33 -24.65
N LEU A 46 -27.30 47.92 -24.77
CA LEU A 46 -26.18 48.34 -23.92
C LEU A 46 -25.42 49.49 -24.57
N THR A 47 -24.87 50.39 -23.77
CA THR A 47 -24.00 51.49 -24.16
C THR A 47 -22.65 51.34 -23.46
N PHE A 48 -21.60 51.22 -24.26
CA PHE A 48 -20.21 51.09 -23.85
C PHE A 48 -19.53 52.45 -23.98
N ALA A 49 -18.82 52.91 -22.94
CA ALA A 49 -18.11 54.18 -22.91
C ALA A 49 -16.63 53.97 -22.57
N PHE A 50 -15.74 54.45 -23.42
CA PHE A 50 -14.28 54.33 -23.25
C PHE A 50 -13.71 55.65 -22.76
N ALA A 51 -13.08 55.64 -21.58
CA ALA A 51 -12.44 56.81 -21.00
C ALA A 51 -10.93 56.77 -21.27
N GLY A 52 -10.37 57.88 -21.76
CA GLY A 52 -8.93 57.99 -22.00
C GLY A 52 -8.51 59.35 -22.53
N THR A 53 -7.20 59.53 -22.73
CA THR A 53 -6.63 60.79 -23.25
C THR A 53 -5.80 60.52 -24.50
N GLY A 54 -5.83 61.43 -25.48
CA GLY A 54 -5.03 61.30 -26.70
C GLY A 54 -5.45 60.19 -27.66
N LEU A 55 -6.65 59.63 -27.49
CA LEU A 55 -7.23 58.61 -28.37
C LEU A 55 -7.44 59.21 -29.77
N THR A 56 -6.93 58.54 -30.79
CA THR A 56 -7.12 58.87 -32.21
C THR A 56 -7.91 57.77 -32.90
N TYR A 57 -8.44 58.06 -34.09
CA TYR A 57 -9.30 57.13 -34.81
C TYR A 57 -8.75 56.91 -36.22
N GLY A 58 -8.79 55.65 -36.67
CA GLY A 58 -8.48 55.25 -38.04
C GLY A 58 -9.60 54.39 -38.63
N GLU A 59 -9.54 54.16 -39.94
CA GLU A 59 -10.34 53.12 -40.60
C GLU A 59 -9.41 52.03 -41.12
N ALA A 60 -9.73 50.78 -40.78
CA ALA A 60 -9.09 49.60 -41.37
C ALA A 60 -10.19 48.68 -41.91
N SER A 61 -10.11 48.33 -43.20
CA SER A 61 -11.07 47.41 -43.84
C SER A 61 -12.55 47.81 -43.70
N GLY A 62 -12.86 49.10 -43.68
CA GLY A 62 -14.23 49.62 -43.54
C GLY A 62 -14.76 49.63 -42.10
N GLN A 63 -13.89 49.44 -41.11
CA GLN A 63 -14.22 49.46 -39.69
C GLN A 63 -13.45 50.58 -38.99
N THR A 64 -14.12 51.25 -38.05
CA THR A 64 -13.51 52.28 -37.19
C THR A 64 -12.64 51.60 -36.13
N ILE A 65 -11.35 51.88 -36.14
CA ILE A 65 -10.40 51.42 -35.13
C ILE A 65 -9.94 52.57 -34.24
N LEU A 66 -9.70 52.25 -32.98
CA LEU A 66 -9.24 53.19 -31.95
C LEU A 66 -7.72 53.03 -31.82
N THR A 67 -6.96 54.08 -32.10
CA THR A 67 -5.49 54.05 -32.15
C THR A 67 -4.89 55.16 -31.29
N GLY A 68 -3.73 54.91 -30.66
CA GLY A 68 -3.01 55.90 -29.86
C GLY A 68 -3.72 56.32 -28.56
N GLY A 69 -3.04 57.13 -27.75
CA GLY A 69 -3.54 57.63 -26.46
C GLY A 69 -3.35 56.65 -25.29
N THR A 70 -3.95 56.99 -24.14
CA THR A 70 -3.98 56.17 -22.93
C THR A 70 -5.43 55.89 -22.58
N LEU A 71 -5.79 54.60 -22.50
CA LEU A 71 -7.09 54.14 -22.02
C LEU A 71 -7.05 54.07 -20.49
N SER A 72 -7.97 54.76 -19.80
CA SER A 72 -8.04 54.83 -18.33
C SER A 72 -9.23 54.06 -17.72
N GLY A 73 -10.20 53.67 -18.54
CA GLY A 73 -11.34 52.87 -18.10
C GLY A 73 -12.39 52.61 -19.18
N ILE A 74 -13.29 51.69 -18.90
CA ILE A 74 -14.44 51.33 -19.73
C ILE A 74 -15.68 51.29 -18.83
N THR A 75 -16.81 51.82 -19.31
CA THR A 75 -18.09 51.78 -18.59
C THR A 75 -19.15 51.15 -19.48
N ILE A 76 -19.98 50.27 -18.92
CA ILE A 76 -21.09 49.63 -19.60
C ILE A 76 -22.38 50.08 -18.91
N SER A 77 -23.36 50.52 -19.69
CA SER A 77 -24.63 51.02 -19.19
C SER A 77 -25.80 50.47 -19.99
N GLN A 78 -26.96 50.29 -19.35
CA GLN A 78 -28.20 49.88 -20.00
C GLN A 78 -29.28 50.89 -19.63
N GLY A 79 -29.96 51.48 -20.62
CA GLY A 79 -30.99 52.50 -20.38
C GLY A 79 -30.49 53.74 -19.62
N GLY A 80 -29.18 54.04 -19.67
CA GLY A 80 -28.52 55.15 -18.97
C GLY A 80 -28.03 54.83 -17.55
N THR A 81 -28.27 53.63 -17.03
CA THR A 81 -27.74 53.17 -15.74
C THR A 81 -26.46 52.37 -15.97
N GLN A 82 -25.37 52.71 -15.27
CA GLN A 82 -24.14 51.92 -15.31
C GLN A 82 -24.39 50.55 -14.67
N ILE A 83 -24.08 49.49 -15.41
CA ILE A 83 -24.20 48.09 -14.96
C ILE A 83 -22.83 47.44 -14.73
N ALA A 84 -21.79 47.92 -15.41
CA ALA A 84 -20.43 47.46 -15.16
C ALA A 84 -19.39 48.54 -15.46
N ALA A 85 -18.23 48.45 -14.81
CA ALA A 85 -17.09 49.28 -15.18
C ALA A 85 -15.76 48.55 -14.96
N VAL A 86 -14.80 48.94 -15.80
CA VAL A 86 -13.38 48.60 -15.68
C VAL A 86 -12.65 49.91 -15.45
N SER A 87 -11.86 49.98 -14.39
CA SER A 87 -11.07 51.17 -14.03
C SER A 87 -9.64 50.79 -13.71
N GLY A 88 -8.74 51.77 -13.66
CA GLY A 88 -7.33 51.53 -13.38
C GLY A 88 -6.54 50.93 -14.56
N LEU A 89 -7.08 51.06 -15.78
CA LEU A 89 -6.32 50.74 -16.99
C LEU A 89 -5.19 51.78 -17.11
N ASP A 90 -3.93 51.37 -17.02
CA ASP A 90 -2.77 52.23 -17.29
C ASP A 90 -1.96 51.62 -18.44
N MET A 91 -2.44 51.81 -19.67
CA MET A 91 -1.88 51.16 -20.85
C MET A 91 -1.29 52.19 -21.83
N PRO A 92 0.05 52.29 -21.96
CA PRO A 92 0.68 53.18 -22.92
C PRO A 92 0.67 52.65 -24.37
N ALA A 93 -0.23 53.23 -25.15
CA ALA A 93 -0.22 53.68 -26.55
C ALA A 93 0.16 52.82 -27.78
N ASN A 94 0.89 51.70 -27.75
CA ASN A 94 1.42 51.20 -29.05
C ASN A 94 0.62 50.16 -29.83
N ASP A 95 -0.37 49.52 -29.24
CA ASP A 95 -1.55 49.00 -29.93
C ASP A 95 -2.38 48.22 -28.91
N PHE A 96 -3.54 48.74 -28.51
CA PHE A 96 -4.40 47.97 -27.60
C PHE A 96 -4.76 46.62 -28.24
N PHE A 97 -5.12 46.61 -29.52
CA PHE A 97 -5.53 45.37 -30.21
C PHE A 97 -4.35 44.49 -30.64
N THR A 98 -3.25 45.05 -31.14
CA THR A 98 -2.09 44.22 -31.55
C THR A 98 -1.31 43.68 -30.36
N ALA A 99 -1.23 44.40 -29.22
CA ALA A 99 -0.66 43.84 -27.99
C ALA A 99 -1.60 42.78 -27.38
N PHE A 100 -2.91 43.05 -27.32
CA PHE A 100 -3.91 42.11 -26.84
C PHE A 100 -4.01 40.83 -27.70
N ILE A 101 -3.98 40.95 -29.03
CA ILE A 101 -4.01 39.82 -29.97
C ILE A 101 -2.67 39.08 -30.00
N ASN A 102 -1.51 39.75 -29.98
CA ASN A 102 -0.21 39.06 -30.05
C ASN A 102 0.16 38.33 -28.75
N ASP A 103 -0.36 38.77 -27.60
CA ASP A 103 -0.34 37.98 -26.35
C ASP A 103 -1.25 36.75 -26.47
N PHE A 104 -2.44 36.91 -27.07
CA PHE A 104 -3.42 35.83 -27.22
C PHE A 104 -3.06 34.80 -28.31
N THR A 105 -2.23 35.18 -29.30
CA THR A 105 -1.80 34.30 -30.40
C THR A 105 -0.31 33.94 -30.38
N GLY A 106 0.40 34.23 -29.28
CA GLY A 106 1.68 33.60 -28.95
C GLY A 106 2.94 34.11 -29.67
N THR A 107 3.15 35.42 -29.83
CA THR A 107 4.36 35.93 -30.53
C THR A 107 5.19 37.03 -29.84
N ASN A 108 4.93 37.41 -28.57
CA ASN A 108 5.76 38.43 -27.90
C ASN A 108 6.10 38.11 -26.42
N PRO A 109 7.33 37.67 -26.09
CA PRO A 109 7.64 37.04 -24.80
C PRO A 109 8.22 37.99 -23.72
N THR A 110 7.94 39.30 -23.71
CA THR A 110 8.74 40.25 -22.87
C THR A 110 7.98 41.24 -21.96
N ALA A 111 6.69 41.02 -21.66
CA ALA A 111 6.07 41.70 -20.52
C ALA A 111 5.11 40.75 -19.79
N MET A 112 5.47 40.35 -18.56
CA MET A 112 4.56 39.63 -17.67
C MET A 112 3.37 40.52 -17.31
N GLU A 113 2.15 39.97 -17.37
CA GLU A 113 1.11 40.11 -16.35
C GLU A 113 -0.10 39.17 -16.65
N THR A 114 -0.24 38.16 -15.78
CA THR A 114 -1.26 37.08 -15.69
C THR A 114 -1.34 36.13 -16.89
N LEU A 115 -0.67 35.00 -16.70
CA LEU A 115 -0.24 33.99 -17.63
C LEU A 115 -1.33 32.93 -17.83
N LEU A 116 -2.02 32.94 -18.98
CA LEU A 116 -2.61 31.72 -19.53
C LEU A 116 -1.45 30.89 -20.08
N LEU A 117 -1.05 29.82 -19.38
CA LEU A 117 -0.30 28.74 -20.01
C LEU A 117 -1.29 27.90 -20.81
N ARG A 118 -0.89 27.57 -22.03
CA ARG A 118 -1.69 26.81 -22.99
C ARG A 118 -1.58 25.31 -22.78
N ASP A 119 -0.82 24.88 -21.80
CA ASP A 119 -0.62 23.52 -21.34
C ASP A 119 -0.38 23.67 -19.82
N ASP A 120 -1.06 22.87 -19.01
CA ASP A 120 -1.05 22.86 -17.54
C ASP A 120 -1.92 23.97 -16.91
N TRP A 121 -3.01 23.54 -16.28
CA TRP A 121 -3.86 24.43 -15.48
C TRP A 121 -3.11 24.79 -14.17
N VAL A 122 -3.52 25.84 -13.45
CA VAL A 122 -3.05 26.17 -12.09
C VAL A 122 -4.27 26.45 -11.22
N PHE A 123 -4.45 25.66 -10.17
CA PHE A 123 -5.58 25.67 -9.26
C PHE A 123 -5.09 26.40 -8.04
N ASN A 124 -5.80 27.46 -7.69
CA ASN A 124 -5.55 28.21 -6.48
C ASN A 124 -6.87 28.16 -5.73
N GLY A 125 -7.03 27.09 -4.97
CA GLY A 125 -8.21 26.85 -4.14
C GLY A 125 -8.37 27.96 -3.10
N SER A 126 -9.62 28.21 -2.74
CA SER A 126 -9.97 29.08 -1.61
C SER A 126 -10.01 28.28 -0.31
N ASP A 127 -10.31 28.90 0.82
CA ASP A 127 -10.41 28.28 2.14
C ASP A 127 -11.66 27.38 2.34
N GLY A 128 -12.11 26.70 1.29
CA GLY A 128 -13.38 25.96 1.24
C GLY A 128 -13.32 24.69 0.39
N VAL A 129 -14.45 23.98 0.27
CA VAL A 129 -14.57 22.78 -0.57
C VAL A 129 -14.48 23.16 -2.04
N ASP A 130 -13.44 22.69 -2.71
CA ASP A 130 -13.16 22.91 -4.11
C ASP A 130 -13.19 21.58 -4.89
N THR A 131 -13.78 21.57 -6.10
CA THR A 131 -13.77 20.39 -6.98
C THR A 131 -13.12 20.75 -8.31
N LEU A 132 -11.97 20.15 -8.62
CA LEU A 132 -11.37 20.24 -9.94
C LEU A 132 -12.07 19.28 -10.89
N LEU A 133 -12.96 19.84 -11.73
CA LEU A 133 -13.66 19.07 -12.77
C LEU A 133 -12.94 19.23 -14.11
N LYS A 134 -12.14 18.20 -14.45
CA LYS A 134 -11.56 17.84 -15.76
C LYS A 134 -10.18 18.43 -16.08
N SER A 135 -9.16 17.62 -15.88
CA SER A 135 -7.85 17.73 -16.53
C SER A 135 -7.92 17.22 -18.00
N HIS A 136 -7.01 17.66 -18.88
CA HIS A 136 -6.92 17.19 -20.27
C HIS A 136 -5.97 15.97 -20.35
N LYS A 137 -5.79 15.32 -21.52
CA LYS A 137 -4.91 14.16 -21.72
C LYS A 137 -3.39 14.45 -21.69
N SER A 138 -2.94 15.46 -20.95
CA SER A 138 -1.56 15.95 -20.97
C SER A 138 -1.10 16.21 -19.55
N ALA A 139 0.11 15.77 -19.22
CA ALA A 139 0.75 15.90 -17.90
C ALA A 139 0.48 17.25 -17.22
N ASP A 140 -0.20 17.22 -16.09
CA ASP A 140 -0.61 18.35 -15.28
C ASP A 140 0.25 18.43 -13.99
N LYS A 141 0.76 19.62 -13.63
CA LYS A 141 1.65 19.79 -12.45
C LYS A 141 1.26 20.96 -11.54
N TYR A 142 0.97 20.68 -10.27
CA TYR A 142 0.47 21.68 -9.33
C TYR A 142 1.15 21.64 -7.96
N SER A 143 1.10 22.78 -7.27
CA SER A 143 1.47 22.88 -5.87
C SER A 143 0.47 23.78 -5.16
N TYR A 144 -0.17 23.25 -4.12
CA TYR A 144 -0.90 23.98 -3.07
C TYR A 144 -2.36 24.40 -3.36
N ALA A 145 -3.31 23.59 -2.89
CA ALA A 145 -4.52 24.09 -2.25
C ALA A 145 -4.25 24.18 -0.72
N PRO A 146 -4.39 25.35 -0.06
CA PRO A 146 -3.83 25.52 1.30
C PRO A 146 -4.75 25.08 2.44
N SER A 147 -6.02 24.76 2.20
CA SER A 147 -6.98 24.28 3.22
C SER A 147 -8.35 23.95 2.61
N GLY A 148 -8.91 22.78 2.89
CA GLY A 148 -10.25 22.41 2.41
C GLY A 148 -10.41 20.90 2.30
N ASN A 149 -11.63 20.40 2.17
CA ASN A 149 -11.82 19.02 1.76
C ASN A 149 -12.11 19.06 0.25
N ASP A 150 -11.14 18.67 -0.54
CA ASP A 150 -11.11 18.91 -1.96
C ASP A 150 -11.22 17.60 -2.75
N THR A 151 -11.55 17.72 -4.04
CA THR A 151 -11.62 16.55 -4.92
C THR A 151 -11.06 16.88 -6.30
N ALA A 152 -10.15 16.05 -6.78
CA ALA A 152 -9.52 16.15 -8.10
C ALA A 152 -9.81 14.90 -8.95
N TYR A 153 -10.15 15.14 -10.22
CA TYR A 153 -10.27 14.11 -11.24
C TYR A 153 -9.29 14.41 -12.37
N LEU A 154 -8.12 13.78 -12.26
CA LEU A 154 -7.08 13.71 -13.27
C LEU A 154 -7.50 12.59 -14.24
N MET A 155 -7.40 12.82 -15.54
CA MET A 155 -8.00 11.91 -16.54
C MET A 155 -6.97 11.08 -17.27
N GLY A 156 -5.81 11.63 -17.60
CA GLY A 156 -4.89 10.99 -18.51
C GLY A 156 -3.61 11.80 -18.71
N GLY A 157 -2.47 11.13 -18.83
CA GLY A 157 -1.14 11.78 -18.85
C GLY A 157 -0.43 11.52 -17.52
N ASP A 158 0.87 11.79 -17.47
CA ASP A 158 1.67 11.60 -16.25
C ASP A 158 1.53 12.85 -15.37
N ASP A 159 0.64 12.82 -14.38
CA ASP A 159 0.25 13.99 -13.58
C ASP A 159 1.00 14.04 -12.23
N VAL A 160 1.23 15.24 -11.69
CA VAL A 160 1.80 15.44 -10.35
C VAL A 160 0.92 16.40 -9.56
N PHE A 161 0.23 15.89 -8.54
CA PHE A 161 -0.89 16.61 -7.94
C PHE A 161 -0.93 16.55 -6.41
N ASP A 162 -1.27 17.69 -5.80
CA ASP A 162 -1.21 17.95 -4.36
C ASP A 162 -2.38 18.88 -3.95
N LEU A 163 -3.30 18.37 -3.11
CA LEU A 163 -4.47 19.10 -2.60
C LEU A 163 -4.23 19.76 -1.21
N GLY A 164 -3.05 19.58 -0.62
CA GLY A 164 -2.65 20.23 0.63
C GLY A 164 -3.43 19.80 1.86
N ASP A 165 -3.95 20.76 2.64
CA ASP A 165 -4.55 20.43 3.95
C ASP A 165 -6.06 20.12 3.83
N GLY A 166 -6.49 18.99 4.35
CA GLY A 166 -7.87 18.61 4.67
C GLY A 166 -8.17 17.16 4.29
N ASN A 167 -9.44 16.79 4.16
CA ASN A 167 -9.78 15.42 3.77
C ASN A 167 -10.09 15.38 2.28
N ASP A 168 -9.11 14.96 1.51
CA ASP A 168 -9.09 15.11 0.07
C ASP A 168 -9.34 13.80 -0.68
N VAL A 169 -9.73 13.93 -1.94
CA VAL A 169 -9.93 12.78 -2.83
C VAL A 169 -9.28 13.06 -4.19
N ILE A 170 -8.31 12.26 -4.60
CA ILE A 170 -7.61 12.42 -5.88
C ILE A 170 -7.77 11.16 -6.71
N TYR A 171 -8.24 11.29 -7.95
CA TYR A 171 -8.24 10.23 -8.95
C TYR A 171 -7.23 10.60 -10.05
N GLY A 172 -6.16 9.81 -10.22
CA GLY A 172 -5.08 9.98 -11.22
C GLY A 172 -5.52 9.66 -12.65
N GLY A 173 -6.14 8.50 -12.82
CA GLY A 173 -6.78 8.13 -14.06
C GLY A 173 -5.90 7.23 -14.93
N ALA A 174 -5.09 7.78 -15.81
CA ALA A 174 -4.26 6.97 -16.71
C ALA A 174 -2.94 7.68 -17.00
N GLY A 175 -1.84 6.94 -17.12
CA GLY A 175 -0.50 7.54 -17.16
C GLY A 175 0.15 7.49 -15.79
N HIS A 176 1.44 7.79 -15.74
CA HIS A 176 2.23 7.61 -14.53
C HIS A 176 2.10 8.81 -13.60
N ASP A 177 1.21 8.71 -12.63
CA ASP A 177 0.81 9.80 -11.75
C ASP A 177 1.61 9.82 -10.44
N THR A 178 1.75 11.01 -9.86
CA THR A 178 2.32 11.21 -8.52
C THR A 178 1.37 12.04 -7.67
N LEU A 179 0.75 11.42 -6.67
CA LEU A 179 -0.37 12.00 -5.92
C LEU A 179 0.00 12.23 -4.44
N TYR A 180 -0.33 13.41 -3.90
CA TYR A 180 -0.05 13.78 -2.51
C TYR A 180 -1.34 14.15 -1.76
N GLY A 181 -1.61 13.46 -0.65
CA GLY A 181 -2.71 13.75 0.30
C GLY A 181 -2.33 14.86 1.28
N ASN A 182 -1.23 14.69 2.01
CA ASN A 182 -0.65 15.59 3.02
C ASN A 182 -1.31 15.53 4.42
N ASP A 183 -2.13 16.52 4.77
CA ASP A 183 -2.64 16.72 6.14
C ASP A 183 -4.13 16.42 6.13
N GLY A 184 -4.59 15.40 6.84
CA GLY A 184 -6.01 15.04 6.94
C GLY A 184 -6.26 13.63 6.47
N LYS A 185 -7.53 13.25 6.28
CA LYS A 185 -7.90 11.89 5.88
C LYS A 185 -8.17 11.87 4.38
N ASP A 186 -7.24 11.31 3.63
CA ASP A 186 -7.24 11.37 2.18
C ASP A 186 -7.59 10.04 1.52
N ALA A 187 -8.11 10.12 0.29
CA ALA A 187 -8.32 8.98 -0.57
C ALA A 187 -7.67 9.22 -1.94
N LEU A 188 -6.62 8.48 -2.23
CA LEU A 188 -5.81 8.61 -3.45
C LEU A 188 -6.02 7.36 -4.31
N TYR A 189 -6.30 7.55 -5.59
CA TYR A 189 -6.49 6.48 -6.57
C TYR A 189 -5.54 6.75 -7.73
N GLY A 190 -4.54 5.90 -7.96
CA GLY A 190 -3.61 6.00 -9.08
C GLY A 190 -4.36 5.79 -10.40
N GLY A 191 -4.82 4.57 -10.65
CA GLY A 191 -5.69 4.26 -11.76
C GLY A 191 -5.10 3.23 -12.70
N LEU A 192 -4.60 3.67 -13.85
CA LEU A 192 -3.95 2.81 -14.84
C LEU A 192 -2.52 3.28 -15.02
N ASP A 193 -1.62 2.33 -15.32
CA ASP A 193 -0.19 2.54 -15.43
C ASP A 193 0.47 2.76 -14.05
N ASN A 194 1.80 2.84 -14.02
CA ASN A 194 2.57 2.82 -12.77
C ASN A 194 2.54 4.18 -12.06
N ASP A 195 1.97 4.22 -10.86
CA ASP A 195 1.70 5.43 -10.09
C ASP A 195 2.49 5.49 -8.78
N GLU A 196 2.63 6.69 -8.20
CA GLU A 196 3.29 6.92 -6.91
C GLU A 196 2.38 7.76 -5.99
N LEU A 197 1.93 7.18 -4.88
CA LEU A 197 0.94 7.76 -3.98
C LEU A 197 1.53 8.03 -2.60
N PHE A 198 1.20 9.19 -2.03
CA PHE A 198 1.68 9.63 -0.72
C PHE A 198 0.51 10.08 0.16
N GLY A 199 0.22 9.33 1.24
CA GLY A 199 -0.83 9.62 2.22
C GLY A 199 -0.56 10.94 2.93
N GLY A 200 0.52 11.00 3.70
CA GLY A 200 1.07 12.27 4.16
C GLY A 200 1.62 12.25 5.58
N ASN A 201 2.20 13.38 6.00
CA ASN A 201 3.06 13.41 7.18
C ASN A 201 2.41 14.00 8.44
N ARG A 202 1.17 14.50 8.40
CA ARG A 202 0.60 15.20 9.57
C ARG A 202 -0.84 14.82 9.87
N GLY A 203 -1.01 13.55 10.24
CA GLY A 203 -2.25 13.08 10.81
C GLY A 203 -3.28 12.82 9.73
N GLY A 204 -3.90 11.66 9.80
CA GLY A 204 -4.76 11.16 8.74
C GLY A 204 -5.08 9.71 9.00
N THR A 205 -5.93 9.12 8.19
CA THR A 205 -6.00 7.64 8.11
C THR A 205 -6.33 7.41 6.66
N ASP A 206 -5.31 7.41 5.85
CA ASP A 206 -5.42 7.61 4.43
C ASP A 206 -5.78 6.29 3.74
N SER A 207 -6.25 6.40 2.51
CA SER A 207 -6.65 5.25 1.71
C SER A 207 -6.05 5.42 0.33
N LEU A 208 -5.00 4.64 0.04
CA LEU A 208 -4.23 4.70 -1.18
C LEU A 208 -4.54 3.45 -2.00
N PHE A 209 -4.95 3.64 -3.25
CA PHE A 209 -5.24 2.56 -4.20
C PHE A 209 -4.34 2.76 -5.41
N GLY A 210 -3.44 1.81 -5.68
CA GLY A 210 -2.56 1.81 -6.85
C GLY A 210 -3.38 1.69 -8.13
N GLY A 211 -3.97 0.52 -8.33
CA GLY A 211 -4.84 0.24 -9.47
C GLY A 211 -4.23 -0.80 -10.40
N ASP A 212 -4.30 -0.58 -11.71
CA ASP A 212 -3.58 -1.43 -12.68
C ASP A 212 -2.18 -0.81 -12.89
N GLY A 213 -1.08 -1.46 -12.50
CA GLY A 213 0.23 -0.83 -12.62
C GLY A 213 1.34 -1.59 -11.91
N GLU A 214 2.53 -1.03 -11.86
CA GLU A 214 3.51 -1.38 -10.83
C GLU A 214 3.67 -0.13 -9.97
N ASP A 215 2.92 -0.05 -8.90
CA ASP A 215 2.67 1.17 -8.15
C ASP A 215 3.53 1.27 -6.90
N ILE A 216 3.75 2.49 -6.41
CA ILE A 216 4.46 2.74 -5.17
C ILE A 216 3.56 3.54 -4.23
N LEU A 217 3.22 2.96 -3.07
CA LEU A 217 2.32 3.57 -2.11
C LEU A 217 3.05 3.85 -0.79
N HIS A 218 2.90 5.06 -0.27
CA HIS A 218 3.50 5.51 0.98
C HIS A 218 2.44 6.05 1.95
N GLY A 219 2.11 5.31 3.00
CA GLY A 219 1.23 5.79 4.09
C GLY A 219 1.88 6.94 4.87
N MET A 220 3.16 6.77 5.23
CA MET A 220 4.00 7.68 6.01
C MET A 220 3.65 7.74 7.51
N ASN A 221 2.72 8.60 7.93
CA ASN A 221 2.41 8.76 9.36
C ASN A 221 0.92 8.59 9.59
N SER A 222 0.57 7.94 10.69
CA SER A 222 -0.79 7.55 11.12
C SER A 222 -1.17 6.16 10.63
N SER A 223 -2.40 5.74 10.91
CA SER A 223 -2.88 4.39 10.58
C SER A 223 -3.60 4.41 9.24
N ASP A 224 -2.93 3.93 8.21
CA ASP A 224 -3.34 4.07 6.82
C ASP A 224 -3.79 2.75 6.22
N LYS A 225 -4.39 2.82 5.03
CA LYS A 225 -4.76 1.66 4.24
C LYS A 225 -4.22 1.78 2.84
N LEU A 226 -3.52 0.76 2.39
CA LEU A 226 -2.88 0.71 1.08
C LEU A 226 -3.38 -0.53 0.35
N TRP A 227 -3.68 -0.39 -0.93
CA TRP A 227 -4.04 -1.46 -1.85
C TRP A 227 -3.17 -1.31 -3.09
N GLY A 228 -2.30 -2.28 -3.38
CA GLY A 228 -1.56 -2.36 -4.64
C GLY A 228 -2.53 -2.58 -5.81
N ASP A 229 -3.45 -3.53 -5.62
CA ASP A 229 -4.44 -4.01 -6.60
C ASP A 229 -3.82 -4.94 -7.66
N ALA A 230 -3.46 -4.48 -8.86
CA ALA A 230 -3.01 -5.35 -9.93
C ALA A 230 -1.66 -4.96 -10.49
N GLY A 231 -0.69 -5.85 -10.32
CA GLY A 231 0.66 -5.76 -10.86
C GLY A 231 1.69 -5.84 -9.73
N GLN A 232 2.95 -5.47 -9.97
CA GLN A 232 4.00 -5.67 -8.96
C GLN A 232 4.21 -4.38 -8.18
N ASP A 233 3.59 -4.29 -7.01
CA ASP A 233 3.48 -3.07 -6.24
C ASP A 233 4.46 -3.02 -5.07
N VAL A 234 4.79 -1.81 -4.64
CA VAL A 234 5.64 -1.56 -3.46
C VAL A 234 4.91 -0.67 -2.46
N MET A 235 4.68 -1.19 -1.27
CA MET A 235 3.95 -0.47 -0.20
C MET A 235 4.84 -0.20 1.01
N TYR A 236 4.71 1.01 1.56
CA TYR A 236 5.34 1.44 2.79
C TYR A 236 4.28 1.98 3.76
N GLY A 237 3.99 1.26 4.84
CA GLY A 237 3.04 1.68 5.89
C GLY A 237 3.53 2.93 6.61
N GLY A 238 4.69 2.83 7.27
CA GLY A 238 5.40 3.96 7.84
C GLY A 238 5.37 3.99 9.36
N THR A 239 4.63 4.93 9.96
CA THR A 239 4.39 4.95 11.40
C THR A 239 2.92 4.84 11.65
N GLY A 240 2.44 3.78 12.29
CA GLY A 240 1.01 3.58 12.19
C GLY A 240 0.49 2.33 12.83
N GLN A 241 -0.69 1.95 12.35
CA GLN A 241 -1.24 0.61 12.46
C GLN A 241 -1.90 0.44 11.12
N ASP A 242 -1.09 0.03 10.17
CA ASP A 242 -1.38 0.13 8.76
C ASP A 242 -2.00 -1.18 8.29
N VAL A 243 -2.82 -1.10 7.25
CA VAL A 243 -3.37 -2.28 6.59
C VAL A 243 -3.00 -2.23 5.12
N MET A 244 -2.24 -3.22 4.67
CA MET A 244 -1.73 -3.31 3.30
C MET A 244 -2.27 -4.57 2.63
N TYR A 245 -2.69 -4.44 1.37
CA TYR A 245 -3.10 -5.54 0.50
C TYR A 245 -2.28 -5.45 -0.79
N GLY A 246 -1.50 -6.48 -1.11
CA GLY A 246 -0.71 -6.58 -2.35
C GLY A 246 -1.66 -6.66 -3.54
N GLY A 247 -2.31 -7.81 -3.67
CA GLY A 247 -3.37 -8.02 -4.64
C GLY A 247 -3.00 -9.12 -5.62
N LEU A 248 -2.81 -8.77 -6.89
CA LEU A 248 -2.38 -9.72 -7.91
C LEU A 248 -0.93 -9.45 -8.30
N ASN A 249 -0.15 -10.51 -8.51
CA ASN A 249 1.27 -10.49 -8.85
C ASN A 249 2.18 -10.32 -7.63
N ASP A 250 3.49 -10.35 -7.89
CA ASP A 250 4.53 -10.44 -6.87
C ASP A 250 4.78 -9.05 -6.25
N ASP A 251 4.33 -8.84 -5.03
CA ASP A 251 4.33 -7.56 -4.34
C ASP A 251 5.40 -7.44 -3.25
N VAL A 252 5.72 -6.20 -2.87
CA VAL A 252 6.63 -5.91 -1.76
C VAL A 252 5.95 -4.97 -0.77
N ALA A 253 5.89 -5.35 0.50
CA ALA A 253 5.28 -4.51 1.53
C ALA A 253 6.18 -4.37 2.78
N TYR A 254 6.24 -3.16 3.32
CA TYR A 254 6.99 -2.82 4.53
C TYR A 254 6.07 -2.14 5.55
N GLY A 255 5.83 -2.74 6.72
CA GLY A 255 5.09 -2.13 7.83
C GLY A 255 5.85 -0.97 8.49
N GLU A 256 7.16 -1.15 8.65
CA GLU A 256 8.12 -0.23 9.27
C GLU A 256 7.95 -0.05 10.78
N ASN A 257 7.00 0.77 11.24
CA ASN A 257 6.73 0.93 12.68
C ASN A 257 5.23 0.92 12.89
N GLY A 258 4.74 0.01 13.69
CA GLY A 258 3.32 0.02 13.94
C GLY A 258 2.85 -1.24 14.59
N ARG A 259 1.56 -1.50 14.48
CA ARG A 259 1.07 -2.88 14.58
C ARG A 259 0.27 -3.08 13.33
N ASP A 260 0.92 -3.63 12.34
CA ASP A 260 0.51 -3.58 10.97
C ASP A 260 -0.13 -4.91 10.59
N LYS A 261 -0.99 -4.85 9.58
CA LYS A 261 -1.64 -6.03 9.01
C LYS A 261 -1.41 -6.05 7.51
N MET A 262 -0.76 -7.09 7.03
CA MET A 262 -0.29 -7.19 5.66
C MET A 262 -0.84 -8.45 5.01
N TYR A 263 -1.31 -8.33 3.78
CA TYR A 263 -1.75 -9.45 2.95
C TYR A 263 -1.02 -9.36 1.61
N GLY A 264 -0.30 -10.41 1.21
CA GLY A 264 0.28 -10.54 -0.12
C GLY A 264 -0.80 -10.80 -1.17
N ASP A 265 -1.75 -11.65 -0.80
CA ASP A 265 -2.87 -12.12 -1.63
C ASP A 265 -2.42 -13.15 -2.68
N ALA A 266 -2.18 -12.76 -3.94
CA ALA A 266 -1.87 -13.73 -4.99
C ALA A 266 -0.61 -13.35 -5.76
N GLY A 267 0.48 -14.07 -5.53
CA GLY A 267 1.78 -13.74 -6.08
C GLY A 267 2.87 -14.41 -5.27
N ASN A 268 4.12 -14.20 -5.65
CA ASN A 268 5.23 -14.50 -4.76
C ASN A 268 5.64 -13.22 -4.05
N ASP A 269 5.12 -13.01 -2.87
CA ASP A 269 5.16 -11.73 -2.17
C ASP A 269 6.34 -11.64 -1.20
N THR A 270 6.82 -10.43 -0.95
CA THR A 270 7.87 -10.16 0.05
C THR A 270 7.36 -9.16 1.07
N MET A 271 7.30 -9.55 2.34
CA MET A 271 6.74 -8.72 3.41
C MET A 271 7.67 -8.62 4.62
N ASP A 272 7.81 -7.41 5.15
CA ASP A 272 8.56 -7.11 6.38
C ASP A 272 7.68 -6.25 7.31
N GLY A 273 7.26 -6.82 8.45
CA GLY A 273 6.46 -6.13 9.47
C GLY A 273 7.22 -4.96 10.10
N GLY A 274 8.46 -5.21 10.47
CA GLY A 274 9.40 -4.20 10.92
C GLY A 274 9.47 -4.09 12.44
N LYS A 275 8.66 -3.22 13.06
CA LYS A 275 8.68 -3.05 14.52
C LYS A 275 7.30 -3.09 15.12
N SER A 276 7.28 -3.63 16.34
CA SER A 276 6.10 -3.94 17.14
C SER A 276 5.29 -5.07 16.53
N THR A 277 4.41 -5.65 17.35
CA THR A 277 3.67 -6.86 17.00
C THR A 277 2.81 -6.72 15.74
N ASP A 278 3.14 -7.47 14.69
CA ASP A 278 2.55 -7.40 13.35
C ASP A 278 1.79 -8.69 12.98
N ARG A 279 1.02 -8.62 11.90
CA ARG A 279 0.36 -9.79 11.29
C ARG A 279 0.57 -9.82 9.78
N LEU A 280 1.21 -10.86 9.29
CA LEU A 280 1.50 -11.05 7.87
C LEU A 280 0.78 -12.30 7.35
N TYR A 281 0.17 -12.18 6.17
CA TYR A 281 -0.49 -13.28 5.46
C TYR A 281 0.06 -13.30 4.03
N GLY A 282 0.79 -14.34 3.64
CA GLY A 282 1.32 -14.53 2.28
C GLY A 282 0.17 -14.66 1.28
N GLY A 283 -0.55 -15.79 1.36
CA GLY A 283 -1.74 -16.02 0.56
C GLY A 283 -1.54 -17.18 -0.40
N THR A 284 -1.43 -16.92 -1.70
CA THR A 284 -1.12 -17.97 -2.68
C THR A 284 0.15 -17.61 -3.43
N GLY A 285 1.04 -18.58 -3.56
CA GLY A 285 2.34 -18.42 -4.23
C GLY A 285 3.46 -18.61 -3.21
N ALA A 286 4.70 -18.52 -3.65
CA ALA A 286 5.84 -18.77 -2.76
C ALA A 286 6.31 -17.45 -2.16
N ASP A 287 5.96 -17.21 -0.90
CA ASP A 287 6.09 -15.95 -0.19
C ASP A 287 7.32 -15.90 0.73
N ASP A 288 7.85 -14.70 0.97
CA ASP A 288 8.98 -14.41 1.88
C ASP A 288 8.51 -13.40 2.94
N LEU A 289 8.31 -13.88 4.17
CA LEU A 289 7.70 -13.14 5.27
C LEU A 289 8.70 -12.94 6.42
N SER A 290 8.85 -11.70 6.88
CA SER A 290 9.67 -11.34 8.05
C SER A 290 8.82 -10.56 9.06
N GLY A 291 8.70 -11.04 10.30
CA GLY A 291 8.03 -10.33 11.39
C GLY A 291 8.80 -9.08 11.80
N GLY A 292 10.06 -9.28 12.19
CA GLY A 292 10.97 -8.18 12.51
C GLY A 292 11.30 -8.15 14.00
N THR A 293 10.69 -7.25 14.75
CA THR A 293 10.95 -7.12 16.21
C THR A 293 9.65 -7.03 16.98
N ASP A 294 9.66 -7.57 18.21
CA ASP A 294 8.49 -7.80 19.07
C ASP A 294 7.67 -9.02 18.58
N GLU A 295 6.66 -9.44 19.34
CA GLU A 295 5.90 -10.68 19.10
C GLU A 295 5.01 -10.62 17.84
N ASP A 296 5.38 -11.35 16.78
CA ASP A 296 4.73 -11.33 15.47
C ASP A 296 3.95 -12.62 15.15
N GLU A 297 3.03 -12.53 14.19
CA GLU A 297 2.18 -13.63 13.74
C GLU A 297 2.20 -13.72 12.21
N LEU A 298 2.78 -14.79 11.66
CA LEU A 298 3.02 -14.98 10.24
C LEU A 298 2.26 -16.21 9.72
N TYR A 299 1.63 -16.08 8.56
CA TYR A 299 0.91 -17.13 7.86
C TYR A 299 1.42 -17.21 6.41
N GLY A 300 2.00 -18.34 6.00
CA GLY A 300 2.48 -18.58 4.64
C GLY A 300 1.30 -18.67 3.66
N GLY A 301 0.54 -19.75 3.74
CA GLY A 301 -0.68 -19.92 2.96
C GLY A 301 -0.62 -21.16 2.08
N LEU A 302 -0.73 -20.96 0.76
CA LEU A 302 -0.60 -22.03 -0.22
C LEU A 302 0.73 -21.91 -0.94
N ASP A 303 1.31 -23.06 -1.31
CA ASP A 303 2.62 -23.19 -1.95
C ASP A 303 3.76 -23.03 -0.94
N ASN A 304 5.00 -23.00 -1.41
CA ASN A 304 6.17 -23.17 -0.54
C ASN A 304 6.72 -21.84 -0.06
N ASP A 305 6.58 -21.55 1.22
CA ASP A 305 6.85 -20.26 1.83
C ASP A 305 8.13 -20.23 2.67
N ALA A 306 8.68 -19.04 2.87
CA ALA A 306 9.78 -18.76 3.78
C ALA A 306 9.34 -17.74 4.84
N LEU A 307 9.33 -18.17 6.10
CA LEU A 307 8.89 -17.36 7.23
C LEU A 307 10.04 -17.16 8.23
N TYR A 308 10.22 -15.91 8.66
CA TYR A 308 11.20 -15.49 9.65
C TYR A 308 10.49 -14.69 10.75
N GLY A 309 10.48 -15.20 11.99
CA GLY A 309 9.90 -14.51 13.15
C GLY A 309 10.68 -13.23 13.46
N GLY A 310 11.94 -13.39 13.85
CA GLY A 310 12.87 -12.29 14.09
C GLY A 310 13.29 -12.20 15.56
N ASP A 311 13.03 -11.05 16.18
CA ASP A 311 13.31 -10.81 17.60
C ASP A 311 12.01 -10.90 18.43
N ASP A 312 12.09 -11.56 19.60
CA ASP A 312 11.01 -11.84 20.56
C ASP A 312 10.17 -13.09 20.23
N ASN A 313 9.00 -13.27 20.86
CA ASN A 313 8.29 -14.55 20.83
C ASN A 313 7.28 -14.57 19.67
N ASP A 314 7.59 -15.32 18.63
CA ASP A 314 6.81 -15.30 17.40
C ASP A 314 5.94 -16.54 17.22
N THR A 315 4.92 -16.42 16.37
CA THR A 315 4.10 -17.56 15.95
C THR A 315 4.02 -17.62 14.43
N LEU A 316 4.49 -18.73 13.86
CA LEU A 316 4.60 -18.95 12.42
C LEU A 316 3.74 -20.15 12.02
N TYR A 317 2.99 -20.01 10.92
CA TYR A 317 2.20 -21.07 10.28
C TYR A 317 2.61 -21.18 8.82
N GLY A 318 3.14 -22.33 8.38
CA GLY A 318 3.42 -22.61 6.97
C GLY A 318 2.13 -22.80 6.17
N GLU A 319 1.23 -23.64 6.69
CA GLU A 319 -0.05 -24.04 6.10
C GLU A 319 0.09 -25.12 5.00
N GLU A 320 -0.24 -24.89 3.73
CA GLU A 320 -0.12 -25.90 2.67
C GLU A 320 1.15 -25.66 1.82
N GLY A 321 2.18 -26.49 1.91
CA GLY A 321 3.43 -26.22 1.20
C GLY A 321 4.58 -27.08 1.69
N ASP A 322 5.69 -27.13 0.95
CA ASP A 322 6.96 -27.52 1.59
C ASP A 322 7.65 -26.22 2.08
N ASP A 323 7.43 -25.86 3.33
CA ASP A 323 7.74 -24.54 3.90
C ASP A 323 9.07 -24.51 4.67
N ALA A 324 9.61 -23.30 4.85
CA ALA A 324 10.81 -23.03 5.64
C ALA A 324 10.54 -21.97 6.71
N LEU A 325 10.43 -22.40 7.97
CA LEU A 325 10.09 -21.56 9.12
C LEU A 325 11.29 -21.37 10.04
N HIS A 326 11.59 -20.12 10.41
CA HIS A 326 12.66 -19.76 11.34
C HIS A 326 12.09 -18.89 12.47
N GLY A 327 12.10 -19.38 13.72
CA GLY A 327 11.71 -18.60 14.89
C GLY A 327 12.71 -17.50 15.25
N ASP A 328 14.00 -17.78 15.06
CA ASP A 328 15.14 -16.89 15.31
C ASP A 328 15.44 -16.61 16.80
N HIS A 329 15.01 -15.49 17.37
CA HIS A 329 15.34 -15.09 18.74
C HIS A 329 14.10 -14.99 19.61
N GLY A 330 13.88 -15.95 20.49
CA GLY A 330 12.84 -15.79 21.48
C GLY A 330 12.25 -17.14 21.79
N LYS A 331 11.07 -17.14 22.39
CA LYS A 331 10.32 -18.37 22.63
C LYS A 331 9.25 -18.52 21.55
N ASP A 332 9.56 -19.30 20.53
CA ASP A 332 8.77 -19.31 19.31
C ASP A 332 7.85 -20.53 19.21
N VAL A 333 6.80 -20.39 18.41
CA VAL A 333 5.87 -21.46 18.07
C VAL A 333 5.75 -21.58 16.56
N LEU A 334 6.19 -22.71 16.01
CA LEU A 334 6.22 -22.97 14.57
C LEU A 334 5.31 -24.15 14.24
N TYR A 335 4.43 -23.97 13.26
CA TYR A 335 3.59 -25.02 12.69
C TYR A 335 3.91 -25.14 11.20
N GLY A 336 4.42 -26.29 10.75
CA GLY A 336 4.67 -26.58 9.34
C GLY A 336 3.35 -26.66 8.58
N GLY A 337 2.59 -27.73 8.80
CA GLY A 337 1.26 -27.91 8.22
C GLY A 337 1.22 -29.12 7.30
N ASP A 338 0.70 -28.95 6.08
CA ASP A 338 0.65 -29.99 5.05
C ASP A 338 1.86 -29.84 4.11
N GLY A 339 2.78 -30.80 4.08
CA GLY A 339 3.91 -30.87 3.15
C GLY A 339 5.20 -31.26 3.85
N ASN A 340 6.37 -31.16 3.20
CA ASN A 340 7.64 -31.54 3.83
C ASN A 340 8.38 -30.29 4.29
N ASP A 341 8.23 -29.96 5.56
CA ASP A 341 8.62 -28.67 6.09
C ASP A 341 10.00 -28.68 6.74
N ALA A 342 10.62 -27.50 6.83
CA ALA A 342 11.87 -27.27 7.54
C ALA A 342 11.65 -26.20 8.61
N LEU A 343 11.64 -26.60 9.88
CA LEU A 343 11.39 -25.74 11.04
C LEU A 343 12.66 -25.58 11.86
N TYR A 344 13.03 -24.34 12.15
CA TYR A 344 14.19 -23.97 12.94
C TYR A 344 13.76 -23.07 14.11
N GLY A 345 13.84 -23.57 15.35
CA GLY A 345 13.46 -22.82 16.56
C GLY A 345 14.33 -21.59 16.74
N GLY A 346 15.64 -21.78 16.83
CA GLY A 346 16.57 -20.67 16.87
C GLY A 346 17.76 -20.95 17.76
N ASN A 347 18.74 -20.06 17.74
CA ASN A 347 19.96 -20.25 18.52
C ASN A 347 20.12 -19.24 19.66
N VAL A 348 19.14 -18.36 19.87
CA VAL A 348 19.32 -17.22 20.76
C VAL A 348 18.16 -17.07 21.74
N GLY A 349 18.07 -18.04 22.63
CA GLY A 349 17.33 -17.96 23.88
C GLY A 349 15.84 -18.08 23.69
N GLY A 350 15.29 -19.21 24.12
CA GLY A 350 13.91 -19.58 23.87
C GLY A 350 13.55 -20.81 24.64
N THR A 351 12.36 -21.33 24.42
CA THR A 351 12.03 -22.73 24.69
C THR A 351 10.96 -23.02 23.65
N ASP A 352 11.41 -23.42 22.48
CA ASP A 352 10.62 -23.32 21.27
C ASP A 352 9.67 -24.52 21.18
N SER A 353 8.62 -24.37 20.37
CA SER A 353 7.64 -25.41 20.13
C SER A 353 7.42 -25.56 18.64
N LEU A 354 7.91 -26.67 18.08
CA LEU A 354 7.89 -26.95 16.65
C LEU A 354 6.97 -28.14 16.39
N TYR A 355 6.04 -27.98 15.46
CA TYR A 355 5.10 -29.01 15.02
C TYR A 355 5.24 -29.18 13.51
N GLY A 356 5.67 -30.36 13.06
CA GLY A 356 5.88 -30.68 11.63
C GLY A 356 4.56 -30.68 10.87
N GLY A 357 3.67 -31.60 11.25
CA GLY A 357 2.35 -31.72 10.65
C GLY A 357 2.24 -32.96 9.77
N ASP A 358 1.58 -32.86 8.63
CA ASP A 358 1.46 -33.94 7.65
C ASP A 358 2.62 -33.85 6.65
N GLY A 359 3.61 -34.75 6.70
CA GLY A 359 4.83 -34.47 5.95
C GLY A 359 5.94 -35.51 5.97
N ASN A 360 7.15 -35.05 5.68
CA ASN A 360 8.39 -35.71 6.10
C ASN A 360 9.30 -34.56 6.48
N ASP A 361 9.21 -34.16 7.74
CA ASP A 361 9.62 -32.83 8.16
C ASP A 361 11.01 -32.86 8.74
N HIS A 362 11.64 -31.69 8.78
CA HIS A 362 12.91 -31.48 9.45
C HIS A 362 12.75 -30.41 10.51
N LEU A 363 12.89 -30.81 11.77
CA LEU A 363 12.75 -29.94 12.92
C LEU A 363 14.09 -29.83 13.64
N ASP A 364 14.59 -28.61 13.83
CA ASP A 364 15.79 -28.28 14.61
C ASP A 364 15.42 -27.28 15.71
N GLY A 365 15.46 -27.73 16.97
CA GLY A 365 15.17 -26.87 18.14
C GLY A 365 16.24 -25.81 18.37
N GLY A 366 17.50 -26.13 18.07
CA GLY A 366 18.62 -25.24 18.23
C GLY A 366 19.16 -25.17 19.67
N ASN A 367 19.02 -24.03 20.33
CA ASN A 367 19.52 -23.87 21.70
C ASN A 367 18.37 -23.58 22.67
N SER A 368 18.41 -24.24 23.84
CA SER A 368 17.54 -24.10 25.02
C SER A 368 16.72 -25.38 25.23
N ALA A 369 15.64 -25.35 26.01
CA ALA A 369 14.89 -26.57 26.29
C ALA A 369 13.64 -26.58 25.41
N ASP A 370 13.72 -27.27 24.28
CA ASP A 370 12.78 -27.16 23.18
C ASP A 370 11.82 -28.35 23.13
N GLN A 371 10.71 -28.17 22.43
CA GLN A 371 9.69 -29.20 22.25
C GLN A 371 9.40 -29.38 20.75
N LEU A 372 9.62 -30.59 20.25
CA LEU A 372 9.49 -30.94 18.85
C LEU A 372 8.50 -32.10 18.68
N TRP A 373 7.55 -31.93 17.78
CA TRP A 373 6.59 -32.95 17.35
C TRP A 373 6.71 -33.11 15.83
N GLY A 374 7.13 -34.29 15.35
CA GLY A 374 7.15 -34.60 13.91
C GLY A 374 5.75 -34.76 13.33
N ASP A 375 4.84 -35.31 14.14
CA ASP A 375 3.45 -35.61 13.78
C ASP A 375 3.34 -36.74 12.75
N ALA A 376 2.86 -36.53 11.53
CA ALA A 376 2.59 -37.61 10.58
C ALA A 376 3.61 -37.57 9.44
N GLY A 377 4.55 -38.50 9.40
CA GLY A 377 5.64 -38.39 8.44
C GLY A 377 6.80 -39.30 8.72
N ASN A 378 7.82 -39.32 7.86
CA ASN A 378 9.11 -39.86 8.27
C ASN A 378 10.01 -38.67 8.56
N ASP A 379 10.06 -38.28 9.82
CA ASP A 379 10.55 -36.98 10.22
C ASP A 379 11.99 -37.05 10.74
N VAL A 380 12.67 -35.92 10.73
CA VAL A 380 14.01 -35.75 11.29
C VAL A 380 13.95 -34.67 12.37
N LEU A 381 14.11 -35.09 13.63
CA LEU A 381 14.05 -34.21 14.79
C LEU A 381 15.45 -34.10 15.41
N GLU A 382 15.94 -32.87 15.55
CA GLU A 382 17.19 -32.50 16.20
C GLU A 382 16.89 -31.51 17.34
N GLY A 383 17.10 -31.92 18.60
CA GLY A 383 16.82 -31.07 19.76
C GLY A 383 17.85 -29.94 19.92
N GLY A 384 19.14 -30.29 19.80
CA GLY A 384 20.23 -29.33 19.74
C GLY A 384 21.00 -29.27 21.06
N THR A 385 21.02 -28.13 21.75
CA THR A 385 21.59 -28.05 23.11
C THR A 385 20.48 -27.73 24.10
N GLY A 386 20.30 -28.53 25.15
CA GLY A 386 19.02 -28.40 25.84
C GLY A 386 18.67 -29.45 26.86
N ASN A 387 17.43 -29.45 27.31
CA ASN A 387 16.88 -30.70 27.88
C ASN A 387 15.55 -30.82 27.18
N ASP A 388 15.59 -31.49 26.05
CA ASP A 388 14.59 -31.35 25.01
C ASP A 388 13.55 -32.45 25.11
N PHE A 389 12.39 -32.17 24.54
CA PHE A 389 11.33 -33.15 24.36
C PHE A 389 11.09 -33.37 22.86
N LEU A 390 11.30 -34.59 22.39
CA LEU A 390 11.13 -34.95 20.99
C LEU A 390 10.13 -36.11 20.88
N TYR A 391 9.09 -35.92 20.07
CA TYR A 391 8.09 -36.92 19.72
C TYR A 391 8.04 -37.07 18.19
N GLY A 392 8.48 -38.23 17.67
CA GLY A 392 8.48 -38.52 16.23
C GLY A 392 7.07 -38.51 15.66
N GLY A 393 6.24 -39.48 16.06
CA GLY A 393 4.83 -39.51 15.70
C GLY A 393 4.50 -40.74 14.86
N ASP A 394 3.74 -40.58 13.78
CA ASP A 394 3.39 -41.67 12.86
C ASP A 394 4.41 -41.75 11.71
N GLY A 395 5.27 -42.77 11.70
CA GLY A 395 6.14 -43.10 10.56
C GLY A 395 7.50 -43.64 10.97
N ALA A 396 8.53 -43.46 10.16
CA ALA A 396 9.86 -43.99 10.46
C ALA A 396 10.83 -42.84 10.70
N ASP A 397 10.95 -42.44 11.96
CA ASP A 397 11.55 -41.17 12.33
C ASP A 397 13.03 -41.30 12.67
N VAL A 398 13.76 -40.20 12.52
CA VAL A 398 15.15 -40.06 12.96
C VAL A 398 15.19 -39.01 14.05
N ILE A 399 15.53 -39.44 15.27
CA ILE A 399 15.45 -38.60 16.47
C ILE A 399 16.85 -38.46 17.08
N ASN A 400 17.30 -37.23 17.25
CA ASN A 400 18.55 -36.87 17.89
C ASN A 400 18.28 -35.82 18.98
N GLY A 401 18.36 -36.21 20.25
CA GLY A 401 18.18 -35.27 21.36
C GLY A 401 19.20 -34.13 21.32
N GLY A 402 20.47 -34.46 21.09
CA GLY A 402 21.55 -33.49 21.04
C GLY A 402 22.38 -33.53 22.31
N ASP A 403 22.91 -32.37 22.72
CA ASP A 403 23.66 -32.24 23.97
C ASP A 403 22.69 -32.14 25.17
N GLU A 404 23.16 -32.62 26.33
CA GLU A 404 22.53 -32.53 27.65
C GLU A 404 21.58 -33.68 28.06
N ASN A 405 20.29 -33.52 28.35
CA ASN A 405 19.50 -34.69 28.81
C ASN A 405 18.07 -34.62 28.28
N ASP A 406 17.76 -35.54 27.37
CA ASP A 406 16.58 -35.42 26.55
C ASP A 406 15.54 -36.51 26.83
N HIS A 407 14.30 -36.18 26.48
CA HIS A 407 13.13 -37.03 26.57
C HIS A 407 12.63 -37.37 25.17
N LEU A 408 12.84 -38.63 24.76
CA LEU A 408 12.63 -39.07 23.39
C LEU A 408 11.51 -40.11 23.29
N TYR A 409 10.67 -39.95 22.27
CA TYR A 409 9.58 -40.85 21.93
C TYR A 409 9.58 -41.05 20.41
N GLY A 410 9.61 -42.31 19.98
CA GLY A 410 9.54 -42.65 18.54
C GLY A 410 8.14 -42.49 17.99
N GLY A 411 7.15 -42.98 18.74
CA GLY A 411 5.78 -43.07 18.27
C GLY A 411 5.54 -44.40 17.55
N ALA A 412 4.84 -44.34 16.43
CA ALA A 412 4.42 -45.49 15.66
C ALA A 412 5.27 -45.65 14.40
N GLY A 413 6.09 -46.70 14.37
CA GLY A 413 6.73 -47.19 13.17
C GLY A 413 8.13 -47.70 13.46
N ALA A 414 9.09 -47.43 12.59
CA ALA A 414 10.42 -48.04 12.69
C ALA A 414 11.48 -46.97 12.86
N ASP A 415 11.71 -46.58 14.12
CA ASP A 415 12.40 -45.34 14.44
C ASP A 415 13.90 -45.54 14.64
N THR A 416 14.66 -44.47 14.45
CA THR A 416 16.10 -44.45 14.63
C THR A 416 16.48 -43.35 15.60
N PHE A 417 16.88 -43.74 16.81
CA PHE A 417 17.43 -42.81 17.79
C PHE A 417 18.95 -42.70 17.61
N VAL A 418 19.43 -41.50 17.35
CA VAL A 418 20.83 -41.18 17.07
C VAL A 418 21.49 -40.67 18.34
N PHE A 419 22.63 -41.24 18.68
CA PHE A 419 23.46 -40.82 19.80
C PHE A 419 24.91 -40.60 19.36
N ASN A 420 25.33 -39.36 19.43
CA ASN A 420 26.67 -38.88 19.26
C ASN A 420 27.47 -39.00 20.58
N SER A 421 28.59 -38.29 20.68
CA SER A 421 29.45 -38.33 21.85
C SER A 421 29.21 -37.07 22.67
N ASN A 422 29.02 -37.25 23.97
CA ASN A 422 28.64 -36.21 24.95
C ASN A 422 27.18 -35.73 24.91
N ASP A 423 26.30 -36.47 24.25
CA ASP A 423 24.86 -36.19 24.21
C ASP A 423 24.23 -36.15 25.60
N GLY A 424 24.81 -36.88 26.57
CA GLY A 424 24.47 -36.78 27.98
C GLY A 424 23.59 -37.93 28.45
N ASP A 425 22.60 -37.70 29.33
CA ASP A 425 21.82 -38.77 29.97
C ASP A 425 20.36 -38.82 29.48
N ASP A 426 20.12 -39.46 28.34
CA ASP A 426 18.83 -39.44 27.63
C ASP A 426 17.92 -40.60 28.02
N VAL A 427 16.61 -40.38 27.84
CA VAL A 427 15.56 -41.38 28.12
C VAL A 427 14.67 -41.58 26.90
N ILE A 428 14.58 -42.83 26.43
CA ILE A 428 13.61 -43.27 25.41
C ILE A 428 12.47 -44.00 26.11
N TYR A 429 11.24 -43.58 25.87
CA TYR A 429 10.07 -44.04 26.63
C TYR A 429 9.27 -45.18 25.98
N ASP A 430 9.38 -45.38 24.67
CA ASP A 430 8.52 -46.29 23.89
C ASP A 430 9.27 -47.24 22.95
N PHE A 431 10.59 -47.35 23.10
CA PHE A 431 11.47 -48.17 22.26
C PHE A 431 10.95 -49.62 22.02
N ASP A 432 10.51 -49.93 20.80
CA ASP A 432 10.15 -51.28 20.34
C ASP A 432 11.36 -51.98 19.73
N THR A 433 11.94 -52.92 20.48
CA THR A 433 13.05 -53.78 20.04
C THR A 433 12.79 -54.60 18.75
N GLY A 434 11.54 -54.69 18.30
CA GLY A 434 11.11 -55.36 17.08
C GLY A 434 11.14 -54.48 15.82
N GLU A 435 11.05 -53.16 15.97
CA GLU A 435 10.93 -52.19 14.87
C GLU A 435 12.06 -51.15 14.91
N ASP A 436 12.42 -50.66 16.10
CA ASP A 436 13.32 -49.52 16.29
C ASP A 436 14.81 -49.88 16.30
N SER A 437 15.63 -48.84 16.15
CA SER A 437 17.07 -48.94 16.14
C SER A 437 17.77 -47.82 16.90
N LEU A 438 18.95 -48.15 17.44
CA LEU A 438 19.87 -47.18 18.05
C LEU A 438 21.08 -47.00 17.13
N SER A 439 21.34 -45.77 16.70
CA SER A 439 22.53 -45.39 15.94
C SER A 439 23.56 -44.76 16.87
N LEU A 440 24.59 -45.54 17.24
CA LEU A 440 25.59 -45.12 18.21
C LEU A 440 26.90 -44.73 17.52
N SER A 441 27.36 -43.50 17.73
CA SER A 441 28.66 -43.02 17.24
C SER A 441 29.86 -43.57 18.05
N ALA A 442 29.61 -43.97 19.29
CA ALA A 442 30.57 -44.52 20.23
C ALA A 442 30.25 -45.97 20.59
N THR A 443 31.27 -46.73 21.02
CA THR A 443 31.06 -48.09 21.51
C THR A 443 30.57 -48.08 22.96
N PRO A 444 29.44 -48.72 23.29
CA PRO A 444 29.00 -48.89 24.67
C PRO A 444 30.09 -49.52 25.54
N VAL A 445 30.23 -49.01 26.76
CA VAL A 445 31.17 -49.52 27.76
C VAL A 445 30.48 -50.43 28.76
N ASP A 446 29.20 -50.20 29.02
CA ASP A 446 28.37 -51.06 29.87
C ASP A 446 26.91 -51.09 29.39
N VAL A 447 26.23 -52.20 29.63
CA VAL A 447 24.78 -52.33 29.46
C VAL A 447 24.26 -53.02 30.71
N ALA A 448 23.44 -52.32 31.48
CA ALA A 448 22.97 -52.76 32.78
C ALA A 448 21.45 -52.64 32.89
N GLU A 449 20.82 -53.63 33.51
CA GLU A 449 19.40 -53.54 33.90
C GLU A 449 19.32 -52.85 35.27
N ILE A 450 18.68 -51.69 35.34
CA ILE A 450 18.44 -50.93 36.58
C ILE A 450 16.94 -50.91 36.85
N GLY A 451 16.48 -51.90 37.63
CA GLY A 451 15.04 -52.08 37.83
C GLY A 451 14.43 -52.82 36.65
N ALA A 452 13.51 -52.17 35.93
CA ALA A 452 12.96 -52.66 34.67
C ALA A 452 13.69 -52.06 33.45
N ASP A 453 14.36 -50.94 33.63
CA ASP A 453 14.96 -50.16 32.55
C ASP A 453 16.31 -50.73 32.13
N THR A 454 16.59 -50.70 30.83
CA THR A 454 17.90 -51.01 30.26
C THR A 454 18.70 -49.72 30.12
N VAL A 455 19.84 -49.65 30.81
CA VAL A 455 20.75 -48.49 30.76
C VAL A 455 22.01 -48.86 30.00
N ILE A 456 22.31 -48.11 28.94
CA ILE A 456 23.49 -48.25 28.10
C ILE A 456 24.43 -47.10 28.46
N SER A 457 25.63 -47.40 28.98
CA SER A 457 26.62 -46.38 29.34
C SER A 457 27.73 -46.30 28.29
N MET A 458 28.06 -45.08 27.88
CA MET A 458 29.10 -44.79 26.90
C MET A 458 30.47 -44.54 27.56
N ASN A 459 31.52 -44.42 26.75
CA ASN A 459 32.90 -44.26 27.22
C ASN A 459 33.28 -42.82 27.61
N ASP A 460 32.52 -41.85 27.13
CA ASP A 460 32.63 -40.42 27.41
C ASP A 460 31.84 -40.00 28.67
N GLY A 461 30.91 -40.83 29.11
CA GLY A 461 30.12 -40.62 30.33
C GLY A 461 28.63 -40.42 30.09
N ALA A 462 28.21 -40.30 28.83
CA ALA A 462 26.80 -40.29 28.43
C ALA A 462 26.12 -41.64 28.72
N SER A 463 24.80 -41.62 28.90
CA SER A 463 23.99 -42.81 29.06
C SER A 463 22.66 -42.72 28.35
N ILE A 464 22.15 -43.87 27.90
CA ILE A 464 20.83 -44.00 27.30
C ILE A 464 20.02 -44.90 28.22
N THR A 465 18.85 -44.45 28.64
CA THR A 465 17.88 -45.26 29.39
C THR A 465 16.73 -45.64 28.47
N LEU A 466 16.60 -46.92 28.16
CA LEU A 466 15.39 -47.48 27.57
C LEU A 466 14.43 -47.78 28.71
N ALA A 467 13.43 -46.92 28.90
CA ALA A 467 12.50 -47.04 30.00
C ALA A 467 11.52 -48.20 29.74
N ASP A 468 11.56 -49.25 30.56
CA ASP A 468 10.58 -50.34 30.50
C ASP A 468 9.37 -49.93 31.35
N THR A 469 8.68 -48.89 30.89
CA THR A 469 7.38 -48.51 31.46
C THR A 469 6.43 -48.05 30.37
N LEU A 470 5.68 -49.02 29.83
CA LEU A 470 4.43 -48.79 29.10
C LEU A 470 3.50 -47.89 29.94
N LEU A 471 3.44 -46.61 29.60
CA LEU A 471 2.45 -45.65 30.09
C LEU A 471 1.86 -44.85 28.92
N ILE A 472 1.38 -45.55 27.89
CA ILE A 472 0.41 -44.97 26.95
C ILE A 472 -0.71 -45.98 26.69
N SER A 473 -1.45 -46.32 27.74
CA SER A 473 -2.82 -46.83 27.54
C SER A 473 -3.73 -45.62 27.39
N GLU A 474 -4.00 -45.21 26.15
CA GLU A 474 -5.11 -44.32 25.76
C GLU A 474 -5.29 -43.06 26.64
N GLY A 475 -4.26 -42.21 26.75
CA GLY A 475 -4.33 -40.90 27.39
C GLY A 475 -3.41 -39.90 26.69
N THR A 476 -3.85 -38.64 26.57
CA THR A 476 -3.14 -37.53 25.92
C THR A 476 -1.80 -37.24 26.59
N VAL A 477 -0.79 -36.77 25.85
CA VAL A 477 0.56 -36.40 26.35
C VAL A 477 0.50 -35.48 27.58
N ALA A 478 -0.52 -34.60 27.63
CA ALA A 478 -0.82 -33.71 28.76
C ALA A 478 -1.08 -34.41 30.11
N GLU A 479 -1.43 -35.71 30.13
CA GLU A 479 -1.65 -36.48 31.36
C GLU A 479 -0.33 -36.96 32.01
N VAL A 480 0.75 -37.05 31.21
CA VAL A 480 2.05 -37.59 31.65
C VAL A 480 3.00 -36.47 32.13
N LEU A 481 2.92 -35.27 31.54
CA LEU A 481 3.75 -34.12 31.89
C LEU A 481 2.91 -32.85 32.11
N PRO A 482 2.49 -32.52 33.35
CA PRO A 482 1.67 -31.35 33.63
C PRO A 482 2.48 -30.05 33.40
N GLY A 483 2.35 -29.48 32.21
CA GLY A 483 3.10 -28.32 31.71
C GLY A 483 3.31 -28.35 30.20
N PHE A 484 3.19 -29.53 29.59
CA PHE A 484 3.37 -29.84 28.17
C PHE A 484 2.00 -30.18 27.57
N ALA A 485 1.11 -29.19 27.53
CA ALA A 485 -0.22 -29.38 26.95
C ALA A 485 -0.12 -29.32 25.42
N GLU A 486 -0.81 -30.21 24.73
CA GLU A 486 -1.07 -30.05 23.30
C GLU A 486 -1.79 -28.71 23.08
N PRO A 487 -1.38 -27.89 22.09
CA PRO A 487 -2.13 -26.70 21.73
C PRO A 487 -3.53 -27.11 21.27
N GLU A 488 -4.52 -26.31 21.70
CA GLU A 488 -5.90 -26.48 21.28
C GLU A 488 -5.96 -26.13 19.79
N TYR A 489 -6.10 -27.13 18.91
CA TYR A 489 -6.30 -26.94 17.47
C TYR A 489 -7.41 -25.90 17.25
N ILE A 490 -7.06 -24.69 16.80
CA ILE A 490 -8.04 -23.68 16.45
C ILE A 490 -8.53 -24.06 15.06
N GLU A 491 -9.74 -24.62 14.94
CA GLU A 491 -10.42 -24.70 13.65
C GLU A 491 -10.56 -23.26 13.10
N PHE A 492 -9.71 -22.91 12.13
CA PHE A 492 -9.89 -21.70 11.37
C PHE A 492 -11.13 -21.86 10.51
N ALA A 493 -12.19 -21.14 10.88
CA ALA A 493 -13.28 -20.90 9.95
C ALA A 493 -12.69 -20.03 8.84
N PRO A 494 -12.68 -20.49 7.57
CA PRO A 494 -12.19 -19.67 6.47
C PRO A 494 -12.88 -18.32 6.53
N ILE A 495 -12.07 -17.26 6.53
CA ILE A 495 -12.57 -15.89 6.46
C ILE A 495 -13.41 -15.84 5.18
N GLU A 496 -14.72 -15.60 5.32
CA GLU A 496 -15.55 -15.35 4.15
C GLU A 496 -14.99 -14.11 3.49
N TRP A 497 -14.31 -14.31 2.36
CA TRP A 497 -13.95 -13.26 1.42
C TRP A 497 -15.19 -12.40 1.23
N GLU A 498 -15.21 -11.23 1.86
CA GLU A 498 -16.23 -10.24 1.58
C GLU A 498 -15.88 -9.73 0.19
N LEU A 499 -16.36 -10.44 -0.84
CA LEU A 499 -16.30 -10.01 -2.23
C LEU A 499 -16.90 -8.61 -2.28
N ILE A 500 -16.03 -7.60 -2.23
CA ILE A 500 -16.42 -6.22 -2.42
C ILE A 500 -16.76 -6.11 -3.91
N TYR A 501 -18.02 -6.39 -4.25
CA TYR A 501 -18.60 -5.96 -5.51
C TYR A 501 -18.64 -4.43 -5.50
N GLN A 502 -17.54 -3.78 -5.89
CA GLN A 502 -17.60 -2.40 -6.37
C GLN A 502 -18.21 -2.43 -7.79
N PRO A 503 -19.18 -1.56 -8.08
CA PRO A 503 -19.67 -1.40 -9.44
C PRO A 503 -18.57 -0.79 -10.28
N ILE A 504 -18.06 -1.54 -11.26
CA ILE A 504 -17.32 -0.97 -12.38
C ILE A 504 -18.20 0.14 -12.97
N TYR A 505 -17.86 1.40 -12.72
CA TYR A 505 -18.44 2.52 -13.46
C TYR A 505 -17.86 2.49 -14.87
N ILE A 506 -18.43 1.63 -15.70
CA ILE A 506 -18.32 1.78 -17.14
C ILE A 506 -19.00 3.13 -17.44
N PHE A 507 -18.19 4.17 -17.66
CA PHE A 507 -18.70 5.42 -18.20
C PHE A 507 -19.49 5.08 -19.46
N PRO A 508 -20.81 5.32 -19.52
CA PRO A 508 -21.55 5.09 -20.74
C PRO A 508 -20.93 6.00 -21.80
N GLU A 509 -20.51 5.39 -22.92
CA GLU A 509 -20.03 6.11 -24.09
C GLU A 509 -20.89 7.36 -24.35
N PRO A 510 -20.29 8.49 -24.76
CA PRO A 510 -21.05 9.71 -25.00
C PRO A 510 -22.12 9.43 -26.05
N ILE A 511 -23.38 9.63 -25.64
CA ILE A 511 -24.55 9.65 -26.52
C ILE A 511 -24.28 10.70 -27.61
N ILE A 512 -23.84 10.24 -28.78
CA ILE A 512 -23.89 11.03 -30.00
C ILE A 512 -25.39 11.19 -30.30
N PRO A 513 -25.94 12.42 -30.35
CA PRO A 513 -27.32 12.59 -30.77
C PRO A 513 -27.44 12.15 -32.23
N GLU A 514 -28.16 11.06 -32.48
CA GLU A 514 -28.67 10.72 -33.80
C GLU A 514 -29.50 11.91 -34.33
N PHE A 515 -28.89 12.70 -35.22
CA PHE A 515 -29.64 13.53 -36.15
C PHE A 515 -30.16 12.63 -37.25
N ASP A 516 -31.36 12.09 -37.01
CA ASP A 516 -32.08 11.35 -38.02
C ASP A 516 -32.94 12.28 -38.89
N ASN A 517 -32.79 12.08 -40.21
CA ASN A 517 -33.61 12.56 -41.34
C ASN A 517 -33.30 13.96 -41.93
N PHE A 518 -33.16 14.17 -43.26
CA PHE A 518 -34.01 13.65 -44.34
C PHE A 518 -33.45 13.96 -45.76
N TYR A 519 -33.74 13.04 -46.69
CA TYR A 519 -33.95 13.16 -48.16
C TYR A 519 -32.81 13.03 -49.19
N ALA A 520 -33.03 11.99 -50.02
CA ALA A 520 -32.71 11.75 -51.43
C ALA A 520 -31.51 10.88 -51.78
#